data_AF-A0A7X9ILS5-F1
#
_entry.id   AF-A0A7X9ILS5-F1
#
_cell.length_a   1.000
_cell.length_b   1.000
_cell.length_c   1.000
_cell.angle_alpha   90.00
_cell.angle_beta   90.00
_cell.angle_gamma   90.00
#
_symmetry.space_group_name_H-M   'P 1'
#
loop_
_entity.id
_entity.type
_entity.pdbx_description
1 polymer ?
#
loop_
_entity_poly.entity_id
_entity_poly.type
_entity_poly.pdbx_seq_one_letter_code
_entity_poly.pdbx_strand_id
1 'polypeptide(L)'
;MKRSAFTNITMFFIFMFGLQFQFAFNVNAQQSERTILVDTVQDLSFPPERAFMLLIDGQSLSVVPAAIVATQTNSGSGESANLEKFLVGARVPYAQSGVLQYGAVVIGLNGEMAISSLYERPSEQVIDAFDDIESLRRYILERQHRLQRNLELERSQEGELKRLQRDVDLIADIGRIVEVREESLSNQEILERLQRDTTNYETALRQLSTYPQPRNYLRRDSELNTQLAELNASLKAAEYKMRQQSSGDEETPEQKRALIDSVKGENEQALVQKLGTLRRYRSELEGQNQIILNH
;
A
#
# COMPACT_ATOMS: atom_id res chain seq x y z
N MET A 1 16.14 -27.93 -54.39
CA MET A 1 17.58 -28.10 -54.08
C MET A 1 18.32 -26.77 -54.25
N LYS A 2 18.35 -25.91 -53.23
CA LYS A 2 19.21 -24.69 -53.15
C LYS A 2 19.39 -24.27 -51.68
N ARG A 3 20.07 -25.09 -50.87
CA ARG A 3 20.43 -24.75 -49.47
C ARG A 3 21.90 -24.98 -49.11
N SER A 4 22.75 -25.50 -50.02
CA SER A 4 24.16 -25.77 -49.71
C SER A 4 25.14 -24.64 -50.06
N ALA A 5 24.71 -23.61 -50.79
CA ALA A 5 25.61 -22.51 -51.18
C ALA A 5 25.79 -21.46 -50.08
N PHE A 6 24.79 -21.26 -49.21
CA PHE A 6 24.84 -20.21 -48.19
C PHE A 6 25.68 -20.61 -46.96
N THR A 7 25.63 -21.88 -46.56
CA THR A 7 26.43 -22.44 -45.46
C THR A 7 27.92 -22.48 -45.78
N ASN A 8 28.28 -22.74 -47.05
CA ASN A 8 29.69 -22.77 -47.47
C ASN A 8 30.31 -21.36 -47.50
N ILE A 9 29.54 -20.30 -47.75
CA ILE A 9 30.06 -18.92 -47.77
C ILE A 9 30.30 -18.42 -46.33
N THR A 10 29.41 -18.71 -45.39
CA THR A 10 29.61 -18.34 -43.98
C THR A 10 30.76 -19.10 -43.32
N MET A 11 30.98 -20.38 -43.66
CA MET A 11 32.10 -21.15 -43.12
C MET A 11 33.45 -20.70 -43.71
N PHE A 12 33.45 -20.23 -44.97
CA PHE A 12 34.65 -19.69 -45.62
C PHE A 12 35.09 -18.34 -45.03
N PHE A 13 34.14 -17.47 -44.64
CA PHE A 13 34.46 -16.21 -43.96
C PHE A 13 35.01 -16.43 -42.55
N ILE A 14 34.50 -17.41 -41.80
CA ILE A 14 35.01 -17.75 -40.46
C ILE A 14 36.43 -18.36 -40.55
N PHE A 15 36.68 -19.21 -41.55
CA PHE A 15 38.00 -19.83 -41.73
C PHE A 15 39.07 -18.84 -42.23
N MET A 16 38.70 -17.91 -43.12
CA MET A 16 39.60 -16.83 -43.58
C MET A 16 39.92 -15.81 -42.47
N PHE A 17 38.97 -15.50 -41.59
CA PHE A 17 39.24 -14.66 -40.41
C PHE A 17 40.12 -15.38 -39.38
N GLY A 18 39.96 -16.69 -39.20
CA GLY A 18 40.81 -17.49 -38.31
C GLY A 18 42.27 -17.57 -38.74
N LEU A 19 42.55 -17.55 -40.05
CA LEU A 19 43.91 -17.71 -40.59
C LEU A 19 44.68 -16.39 -40.73
N GLN A 20 43.99 -15.25 -40.90
CA GLN A 20 44.64 -13.93 -40.82
C GLN A 20 44.90 -13.47 -39.37
N PHE A 21 44.20 -14.05 -38.38
CA PHE A 21 44.39 -13.72 -36.96
C PHE A 21 45.66 -14.31 -36.32
N GLN A 22 46.38 -15.22 -37.00
CA GLN A 22 47.63 -15.78 -36.48
C GLN A 22 48.87 -14.87 -36.67
N PHE A 23 48.77 -13.77 -37.42
CA PHE A 23 49.92 -12.90 -37.73
C PHE A 23 49.93 -11.53 -37.02
N ALA A 24 49.02 -11.27 -36.08
CA ALA A 24 48.97 -10.01 -35.33
C ALA A 24 49.02 -10.22 -33.81
N PHE A 25 49.88 -11.13 -33.33
CA PHE A 25 50.36 -11.06 -31.94
C PHE A 25 51.42 -9.98 -31.86
N ASN A 26 50.99 -8.73 -31.72
CA ASN A 26 51.87 -7.67 -31.24
C ASN A 26 51.52 -7.40 -29.77
N VAL A 27 52.38 -7.93 -28.91
CA VAL A 27 52.39 -7.66 -27.47
C VAL A 27 52.84 -6.21 -27.29
N ASN A 28 51.89 -5.28 -27.31
CA ASN A 28 52.11 -3.94 -26.75
C ASN A 28 51.65 -3.94 -25.30
N ALA A 29 52.50 -4.51 -24.46
CA ALA A 29 52.54 -4.20 -23.04
C ALA A 29 53.29 -2.88 -22.87
N GLN A 30 52.57 -1.76 -22.77
CA GLN A 30 52.98 -0.55 -22.03
C GLN A 30 51.98 0.59 -22.29
N GLN A 31 51.13 0.87 -21.30
CA GLN A 31 50.96 2.18 -20.64
C GLN A 31 49.62 2.19 -19.88
N SER A 32 49.66 2.77 -18.69
CA SER A 32 48.55 2.99 -17.74
C SER A 32 47.19 3.31 -18.41
N GLU A 33 46.33 2.30 -18.55
CA GLU A 33 44.99 2.47 -19.11
C GLU A 33 43.94 2.11 -18.08
N ARG A 34 43.01 3.04 -17.85
CA ARG A 34 41.78 2.81 -17.08
C ARG A 34 41.12 1.54 -17.64
N THR A 35 40.56 0.68 -16.79
CA THR A 35 39.90 -0.55 -17.24
C THR A 35 38.46 -0.61 -16.76
N ILE A 36 37.59 -1.17 -17.59
CA ILE A 36 36.15 -1.32 -17.33
C ILE A 36 35.86 -2.81 -17.16
N LEU A 37 35.05 -3.13 -16.15
CA LEU A 37 34.44 -4.45 -16.02
C LEU A 37 33.21 -4.51 -16.93
N VAL A 38 33.14 -5.55 -17.74
CA VAL A 38 31.98 -5.82 -18.58
C VAL A 38 31.46 -7.20 -18.26
N ASP A 39 30.16 -7.32 -17.97
CA ASP A 39 29.54 -8.57 -17.55
C ASP A 39 28.18 -8.82 -18.23
N THR A 40 27.89 -10.09 -18.49
CA THR A 40 26.61 -10.56 -19.02
C THR A 40 26.21 -11.84 -18.30
N VAL A 41 24.91 -12.02 -18.08
CA VAL A 41 24.35 -13.30 -17.62
C VAL A 41 23.84 -14.04 -18.85
N GLN A 42 24.30 -15.28 -19.03
CA GLN A 42 23.84 -16.17 -20.09
C GLN A 42 23.22 -17.44 -19.50
N ASP A 43 22.07 -17.82 -20.04
CA ASP A 43 21.42 -19.10 -19.78
C ASP A 43 21.97 -20.11 -20.80
N LEU A 44 22.69 -21.13 -20.34
CA LEU A 44 23.32 -22.13 -21.20
C LEU A 44 22.65 -23.50 -21.01
N SER A 45 22.44 -24.20 -22.12
CA SER A 45 21.99 -25.59 -22.15
C SER A 45 23.14 -26.60 -22.12
N PHE A 46 24.37 -26.11 -22.03
CA PHE A 46 25.59 -26.91 -22.09
C PHE A 46 26.68 -26.39 -21.15
N PRO A 47 27.61 -27.25 -20.69
CA PRO A 47 28.73 -26.84 -19.85
C PRO A 47 29.75 -26.02 -20.65
N PRO A 48 30.09 -24.79 -20.20
CA PRO A 48 31.02 -23.93 -20.91
C PRO A 48 32.48 -24.34 -20.69
N GLU A 49 33.31 -24.29 -21.74
CA GLU A 49 34.77 -24.48 -21.67
C GLU A 49 35.50 -23.14 -21.66
N ARG A 50 35.12 -22.23 -22.58
CA ARG A 50 35.80 -20.93 -22.78
C ARG A 50 34.78 -19.84 -23.07
N ALA A 51 35.10 -18.60 -22.70
CA ALA A 51 34.34 -17.44 -23.12
C ALA A 51 35.22 -16.30 -23.57
N PHE A 52 34.65 -15.49 -24.45
CA PHE A 52 35.23 -14.29 -25.00
C PHE A 52 34.19 -13.17 -24.95
N MET A 53 34.63 -11.94 -24.74
CA MET A 53 33.81 -10.75 -24.99
C MET A 53 34.22 -10.15 -26.33
N LEU A 54 33.24 -9.98 -27.20
CA LEU A 54 33.34 -9.12 -28.38
C LEU A 54 33.08 -7.69 -27.94
N LEU A 55 33.94 -6.78 -28.37
CA LEU A 55 33.92 -5.39 -27.95
C LEU A 55 33.98 -4.50 -29.18
N ILE A 56 33.04 -3.56 -29.27
CA ILE A 56 32.94 -2.58 -30.34
C ILE A 56 33.11 -1.20 -29.70
N ASP A 57 34.21 -0.54 -30.02
CA ASP A 57 34.51 0.84 -29.62
C ASP A 57 34.63 1.68 -30.89
N GLY A 58 33.59 2.47 -31.19
CA GLY A 58 33.46 3.20 -32.44
C GLY A 58 33.46 2.28 -33.67
N GLN A 59 34.57 2.25 -34.40
CA GLN A 59 34.78 1.41 -35.60
C GLN A 59 35.70 0.21 -35.35
N SER A 60 36.27 0.10 -34.14
CA SER A 60 37.20 -0.98 -33.80
C SER A 60 36.45 -2.16 -33.17
N LEU A 61 36.73 -3.37 -33.66
CA LEU A 61 36.26 -4.62 -33.07
C LEU A 61 37.46 -5.32 -32.41
N SER A 62 37.32 -5.66 -31.13
CA SER A 62 38.32 -6.43 -30.39
C SER A 62 37.69 -7.62 -29.68
N VAL A 63 38.50 -8.66 -29.46
CA VAL A 63 38.09 -9.89 -28.77
C VAL A 63 38.96 -10.05 -27.53
N VAL A 64 38.33 -10.14 -26.36
CA VAL A 64 39.04 -10.22 -25.08
C VAL A 64 38.62 -11.48 -24.34
N PRO A 65 39.55 -12.23 -23.72
CA PRO A 65 39.21 -13.38 -22.88
C PRO A 65 38.25 -12.99 -21.75
N ALA A 66 37.22 -13.82 -21.52
CA ALA A 66 36.24 -13.61 -20.46
C ALA A 66 36.29 -14.74 -19.42
N ALA A 67 36.12 -14.37 -18.16
CA ALA A 67 35.86 -15.30 -17.06
C ALA A 67 34.41 -15.80 -17.12
N ILE A 68 34.20 -17.08 -16.79
CA ILE A 68 32.88 -17.69 -16.66
C ILE A 68 32.71 -18.19 -15.23
N VAL A 69 31.59 -17.87 -14.61
CA VAL A 69 31.24 -18.31 -13.26
C VAL A 69 29.82 -18.86 -13.27
N ALA A 70 29.64 -20.09 -12.82
CA ALA A 70 28.31 -20.65 -12.60
C ALA A 70 27.60 -19.89 -11.49
N THR A 71 26.41 -19.35 -11.78
CA THR A 71 25.56 -18.75 -10.76
C THR A 71 24.71 -19.85 -10.17
N GLN A 72 24.93 -20.18 -8.90
CA GLN A 72 24.04 -21.09 -8.19
C GLN A 72 22.69 -20.40 -7.99
N THR A 73 21.78 -20.58 -8.94
CA THR A 73 20.37 -20.35 -8.68
C THR A 73 19.88 -21.52 -7.85
N ASN A 74 19.64 -21.30 -6.56
CA ASN A 74 18.83 -22.19 -5.75
C ASN A 74 17.42 -22.20 -6.36
N SER A 75 17.19 -23.03 -7.38
CA SER A 75 15.88 -23.30 -7.97
C SER A 75 15.10 -24.18 -7.00
N GLY A 76 14.61 -23.55 -5.94
CA GLY A 76 13.58 -24.08 -5.05
C GLY A 76 12.19 -24.01 -5.68
N SER A 77 12.01 -24.56 -6.89
CA SER A 77 10.71 -24.87 -7.47
C SER A 77 10.91 -25.67 -8.77
N GLY A 78 10.05 -26.66 -8.97
CA GLY A 78 10.24 -27.73 -9.95
C GLY A 78 10.08 -27.34 -11.42
N GLU A 79 10.53 -28.29 -12.25
CA GLU A 79 10.08 -28.53 -13.63
C GLU A 79 10.33 -27.46 -14.70
N SER A 80 11.47 -26.76 -14.66
CA SER A 80 12.02 -26.15 -15.88
C SER A 80 13.36 -26.79 -16.21
N ALA A 81 13.50 -27.23 -17.47
CA ALA A 81 14.70 -27.86 -18.00
C ALA A 81 15.97 -27.16 -17.49
N ASN A 82 16.95 -27.95 -17.02
CA ASN A 82 18.19 -27.50 -16.39
C ASN A 82 19.03 -26.57 -17.28
N LEU A 83 18.60 -25.33 -17.46
CA LEU A 83 19.41 -24.25 -17.99
C LEU A 83 20.21 -23.70 -16.81
N GLU A 84 21.51 -23.99 -16.81
CA GLU A 84 22.43 -23.43 -15.84
C GLU A 84 22.73 -21.98 -16.24
N LYS A 85 22.62 -21.08 -15.27
CA LYS A 85 22.88 -19.66 -15.46
C LYS A 85 24.35 -19.38 -15.20
N PHE A 86 25.04 -18.79 -16.18
CA PHE A 86 26.44 -18.42 -16.07
C PHE A 86 26.61 -16.91 -16.16
N LEU A 87 27.47 -16.37 -15.30
CA LEU A 87 27.95 -15.01 -15.41
C LEU A 87 29.26 -15.02 -16.21
N VAL A 88 29.29 -14.25 -17.29
CA VAL A 88 30.46 -14.08 -18.14
C VAL A 88 30.96 -12.65 -17.98
N GLY A 89 32.22 -12.47 -17.59
CA GLY A 89 32.79 -11.14 -17.35
C GLY A 89 34.20 -11.00 -17.91
N ALA A 90 34.51 -9.84 -18.49
CA ALA A 90 35.85 -9.53 -19.01
C ALA A 90 36.36 -8.17 -18.51
N ARG A 91 37.68 -8.04 -18.44
CA ARG A 91 38.38 -6.77 -18.20
C ARG A 91 38.72 -6.15 -19.54
N VAL A 92 38.31 -4.91 -19.76
CA VAL A 92 38.45 -4.22 -21.05
C VAL A 92 39.20 -2.91 -20.86
N PRO A 93 40.12 -2.51 -21.77
CA PRO A 93 40.68 -1.17 -21.76
C PRO A 93 39.59 -0.10 -21.91
N TYR A 94 39.84 1.10 -21.41
CA TYR A 94 38.88 2.20 -21.47
C TYR A 94 38.53 2.55 -22.93
N ALA A 95 37.23 2.60 -23.22
CA ALA A 95 36.74 2.94 -24.55
C ALA A 95 37.06 4.40 -24.90
N GLN A 96 37.64 4.64 -26.08
CA GLN A 96 38.01 5.97 -26.55
C GLN A 96 36.79 6.75 -27.06
N SER A 97 35.74 6.07 -27.53
CA SER A 97 34.55 6.71 -28.12
C SER A 97 33.47 7.15 -27.12
N GLY A 98 33.64 6.86 -25.83
CA GLY A 98 32.67 7.22 -24.78
C GLY A 98 31.55 6.20 -24.56
N VAL A 99 31.24 5.35 -25.54
CA VAL A 99 30.25 4.26 -25.44
C VAL A 99 30.88 2.96 -25.91
N LEU A 100 30.86 1.94 -25.04
CA LEU A 100 31.34 0.60 -25.33
C LEU A 100 30.17 -0.32 -25.63
N GLN A 101 30.15 -0.90 -26.82
CA GLN A 101 29.25 -2.00 -27.18
C GLN A 101 29.95 -3.34 -26.91
N TYR A 102 29.25 -4.29 -26.30
CA TYR A 102 29.85 -5.59 -25.97
C TYR A 102 28.86 -6.75 -26.03
N GLY A 103 29.36 -7.95 -26.29
CA GLY A 103 28.59 -9.19 -26.20
C GLY A 103 29.49 -10.37 -25.87
N ALA A 104 28.98 -11.33 -25.12
CA ALA A 104 29.71 -12.54 -24.74
C ALA A 104 29.49 -13.65 -25.76
N VAL A 105 30.56 -14.36 -26.09
CA VAL A 105 30.59 -15.60 -26.85
C VAL A 105 31.10 -16.69 -25.93
N VAL A 106 30.29 -17.72 -25.72
CA VAL A 106 30.63 -18.87 -24.88
C VAL A 106 30.72 -20.12 -25.74
N ILE A 107 31.80 -20.88 -25.57
CA ILE A 107 32.09 -22.11 -26.28
C ILE A 107 32.08 -23.27 -25.29
N GLY A 108 31.27 -24.29 -25.56
CA GLY A 108 31.17 -25.51 -24.77
C GLY A 108 32.20 -26.56 -25.19
N LEU A 109 32.36 -27.58 -24.34
CA LEU A 109 33.32 -28.69 -24.53
C LEU A 109 33.12 -29.46 -25.85
N ASN A 110 31.89 -29.50 -26.37
CA ASN A 110 31.54 -30.20 -27.60
C ASN A 110 31.52 -29.30 -28.84
N GLY A 111 32.05 -28.07 -28.73
CA GLY A 111 32.04 -27.07 -29.81
C GLY A 111 30.68 -26.35 -29.99
N GLU A 112 29.75 -26.53 -29.06
CA GLU A 112 28.51 -25.75 -28.98
C GLU A 112 28.85 -24.28 -28.67
N MET A 113 28.12 -23.36 -29.29
CA MET A 113 28.38 -21.93 -29.12
C MET A 113 27.10 -21.18 -28.76
N ALA A 114 27.20 -20.28 -27.78
CA ALA A 114 26.16 -19.34 -27.40
C ALA A 114 26.71 -17.91 -27.50
N ILE A 115 25.87 -17.01 -28.01
CA ILE A 115 26.23 -15.60 -28.19
C ILE A 115 25.14 -14.77 -27.52
N SER A 116 25.51 -13.86 -26.61
CA SER A 116 24.55 -12.94 -26.00
C SER A 116 24.12 -11.86 -26.98
N SER A 117 23.05 -11.15 -26.61
CA SER A 117 22.77 -9.84 -27.18
C SER A 117 23.96 -8.89 -26.99
N LEU A 118 24.02 -7.88 -27.86
CA LEU A 118 24.90 -6.74 -27.69
C LEU A 118 24.32 -5.79 -26.64
N TYR A 119 25.17 -5.34 -25.73
CA TYR A 119 24.87 -4.39 -24.67
C TYR A 119 25.68 -3.12 -24.87
N GLU A 120 25.14 -1.98 -24.45
CA GLU A 120 25.80 -0.68 -24.51
C GLU A 120 26.09 -0.18 -23.10
N ARG A 121 27.32 0.28 -22.86
CA ARG A 121 27.72 0.87 -21.58
C ARG A 121 28.51 2.16 -21.77
N PRO A 122 28.16 3.25 -21.07
CA PRO A 122 28.98 4.46 -21.07
C PRO A 122 30.34 4.20 -20.38
N SER A 123 31.41 4.74 -20.95
CA SER A 123 32.79 4.48 -20.51
C SER A 123 33.11 5.07 -19.13
N GLU A 124 32.27 5.94 -18.59
CA GLU A 124 32.52 6.71 -17.36
C GLU A 124 32.44 5.86 -16.06
N GLN A 125 31.99 4.60 -16.15
CA GLN A 125 31.90 3.73 -14.97
C GLN A 125 33.20 2.96 -14.75
N VAL A 126 34.07 3.57 -13.94
CA VAL A 126 35.26 2.93 -13.38
C VAL A 126 34.81 1.88 -12.36
N ILE A 127 35.18 0.63 -12.59
CA ILE A 127 35.17 -0.42 -11.57
C ILE A 127 36.64 -0.83 -11.39
N ASP A 128 37.03 -0.99 -10.13
CA ASP A 128 38.38 -1.27 -9.64
C ASP A 128 39.29 -2.03 -10.62
N ALA A 129 40.55 -1.60 -10.72
CA ALA A 129 41.54 -2.29 -11.53
C ALA A 129 41.87 -3.66 -10.92
N PHE A 130 41.59 -4.74 -11.66
CA PHE A 130 41.94 -6.11 -11.28
C PHE A 130 43.09 -6.59 -12.15
N ASP A 131 44.24 -6.90 -11.54
CA ASP A 131 45.46 -7.25 -12.28
C ASP A 131 45.39 -8.60 -13.02
N ASP A 132 44.43 -9.48 -12.70
CA ASP A 132 44.31 -10.82 -13.29
C ASP A 132 42.85 -11.30 -13.38
N ILE A 133 42.55 -12.21 -14.30
CA ILE A 133 41.24 -12.87 -14.47
C ILE A 133 40.87 -13.65 -13.21
N GLU A 134 41.84 -14.23 -12.51
CA GLU A 134 41.58 -14.99 -11.29
C GLU A 134 41.19 -14.08 -10.12
N SER A 135 41.76 -12.87 -10.01
CA SER A 135 41.35 -11.89 -9.00
C SER A 135 39.95 -11.36 -9.29
N LEU A 136 39.59 -11.21 -10.57
CA LEU A 136 38.23 -10.89 -10.98
C LEU A 136 37.23 -11.99 -10.59
N ARG A 137 37.57 -13.26 -10.85
CA ARG A 137 36.73 -14.40 -10.47
C ARG A 137 36.50 -14.46 -8.97
N ARG A 138 37.54 -14.21 -8.16
CA ARG A 138 37.43 -14.15 -6.69
C ARG A 138 36.53 -13.01 -6.24
N TYR A 139 36.68 -11.82 -6.82
CA TYR A 139 35.84 -10.66 -6.50
C TYR A 139 34.35 -10.91 -6.79
N ILE A 140 34.05 -11.49 -7.95
CA ILE A 140 32.68 -11.85 -8.34
C ILE A 140 32.09 -12.87 -7.36
N LEU A 141 32.84 -13.91 -7.00
CA LEU A 141 32.39 -14.92 -6.04
C LEU A 141 32.15 -14.31 -4.65
N GLU A 142 33.04 -13.45 -4.18
CA GLU A 142 32.85 -12.77 -2.90
C GLU A 142 31.60 -11.87 -2.91
N ARG A 143 31.39 -11.14 -4.01
CA ARG A 143 30.21 -10.28 -4.17
C ARG A 143 28.93 -11.11 -4.21
N GLN A 144 28.94 -12.26 -4.89
CA GLN A 144 27.84 -13.21 -4.92
C GLN A 144 27.52 -13.74 -3.51
N HIS A 145 28.53 -14.14 -2.74
CA HIS A 145 28.35 -14.59 -1.36
C HIS A 145 27.84 -13.49 -0.43
N ARG A 146 28.26 -12.24 -0.63
CA ARG A 146 27.71 -11.09 0.12
C ARG A 146 26.24 -10.85 -0.25
N LEU A 147 25.89 -10.91 -1.54
CA LEU A 147 24.51 -10.76 -2.00
C LEU A 147 23.60 -11.88 -1.47
N GLN A 148 24.05 -13.13 -1.49
CA GLN A 148 23.31 -14.26 -0.91
C GLN A 148 23.07 -14.07 0.59
N ARG A 149 24.10 -13.68 1.36
CA ARG A 149 23.94 -13.37 2.78
C ARG A 149 22.96 -12.23 3.04
N ASN A 150 22.99 -11.19 2.23
CA ASN A 150 22.04 -10.09 2.35
C ASN A 150 20.60 -10.54 2.07
N LEU A 151 20.38 -11.39 1.04
CA LEU A 151 19.08 -11.96 0.74
C LEU A 151 18.55 -12.87 1.86
N GLU A 152 19.42 -13.67 2.48
CA GLU A 152 19.05 -14.48 3.63
C GLU A 152 18.66 -13.62 4.84
N LEU A 153 19.40 -12.54 5.09
CA LEU A 153 19.13 -11.59 6.15
C LEU A 153 17.80 -10.84 5.91
N GLU A 154 17.55 -10.42 4.67
CA GLU A 154 16.28 -9.78 4.28
C GLU A 154 15.09 -10.73 4.47
N ARG A 155 15.22 -12.01 4.06
CA ARG A 155 14.19 -13.03 4.29
C ARG A 155 13.93 -13.28 5.79
N SER A 156 14.98 -13.27 6.61
CA SER A 156 14.86 -13.38 8.06
C SER A 156 14.08 -12.19 8.64
N GLN A 157 14.44 -10.97 8.23
CA GLN A 157 13.76 -9.75 8.65
C GLN A 157 12.29 -9.72 8.20
N GLU A 158 11.98 -10.15 6.98
CA GLU A 158 10.60 -10.27 6.51
C GLU A 158 9.80 -11.27 7.36
N GLY A 159 10.44 -12.37 7.78
CA GLY A 159 9.85 -13.33 8.71
C GLY A 159 9.56 -12.74 10.09
N GLU A 160 10.47 -11.94 10.64
CA GLU A 160 10.29 -11.24 11.91
C GLU A 160 9.20 -10.16 11.82
N LEU A 161 9.16 -9.37 10.75
CA LEU A 161 8.10 -8.39 10.53
C LEU A 161 6.72 -9.03 10.45
N LYS A 162 6.59 -10.17 9.77
CA LYS A 162 5.33 -10.94 9.74
C LYS A 162 4.92 -11.50 11.10
N ARG A 163 5.87 -11.76 12.01
CA ARG A 163 5.57 -12.15 13.40
C ARG A 163 5.11 -10.94 14.21
N LEU A 164 5.85 -9.83 14.13
CA LEU A 164 5.49 -8.57 14.81
C LEU A 164 4.12 -8.05 14.38
N GLN A 165 3.76 -8.15 13.10
CA GLN A 165 2.42 -7.80 12.62
C GLN A 165 1.33 -8.65 13.31
N ARG A 166 1.53 -9.97 13.41
CA ARG A 166 0.58 -10.84 14.12
C ARG A 166 0.49 -10.51 15.61
N ASP A 167 1.61 -10.16 16.24
CA ASP A 167 1.62 -9.77 17.66
C ASP A 167 0.86 -8.45 17.86
N VAL A 168 1.03 -7.47 16.96
CA VAL A 168 0.27 -6.21 16.98
C VAL A 168 -1.22 -6.44 16.78
N ASP A 169 -1.60 -7.29 15.82
CA ASP A 169 -3.01 -7.64 15.59
C ASP A 169 -3.62 -8.31 16.82
N LEU A 170 -2.89 -9.22 17.46
CA LEU A 170 -3.32 -9.90 18.68
C LEU A 170 -3.47 -8.91 19.85
N ILE A 171 -2.54 -7.96 20.00
CA ILE A 171 -2.65 -6.91 21.02
C ILE A 171 -3.85 -5.99 20.74
N ALA A 172 -4.11 -5.65 19.48
CA ALA A 172 -5.27 -4.84 19.10
C ALA A 172 -6.59 -5.55 19.42
N ASP A 173 -6.67 -6.86 19.16
CA ASP A 173 -7.83 -7.68 19.52
C ASP A 173 -8.02 -7.79 21.04
N ILE A 174 -6.93 -7.93 21.81
CA ILE A 174 -6.99 -7.86 23.27
C ILE A 174 -7.51 -6.49 23.73
N GLY A 175 -7.05 -5.39 23.12
CA GLY A 175 -7.54 -4.05 23.41
C GLY A 175 -9.05 -3.93 23.23
N ARG A 176 -9.59 -4.43 22.12
CA ARG A 176 -11.04 -4.47 21.87
C ARG A 176 -11.79 -5.31 22.90
N ILE A 177 -11.23 -6.45 23.32
CA ILE A 177 -11.86 -7.30 24.35
C ILE A 177 -11.96 -6.54 25.68
N VAL A 178 -10.93 -5.77 26.04
CA VAL A 178 -10.94 -4.94 27.26
C VAL A 178 -12.00 -3.83 27.15
N GLU A 179 -12.06 -3.11 26.03
CA GLU A 179 -13.06 -2.06 25.79
C GLU A 179 -14.49 -2.59 25.91
N VAL A 180 -14.80 -3.71 25.24
CA VAL A 180 -16.12 -4.35 25.30
C VAL A 180 -16.45 -4.80 26.73
N ARG A 181 -15.46 -5.26 27.48
CA ARG A 181 -15.67 -5.67 28.88
C ARG A 181 -15.97 -4.47 29.79
N GLU A 182 -15.26 -3.36 29.61
CA GLU A 182 -15.53 -2.13 30.36
C GLU A 182 -16.91 -1.55 30.03
N GLU A 183 -17.29 -1.54 28.75
CA GLU A 183 -18.63 -1.12 28.32
C GLU A 183 -19.72 -2.04 28.88
N SER A 184 -19.49 -3.36 28.87
CA SER A 184 -20.41 -4.32 29.48
C SER A 184 -20.58 -4.10 30.97
N LEU A 185 -19.51 -3.81 31.70
CA LEU A 185 -19.57 -3.52 33.14
C LEU A 185 -20.34 -2.21 33.40
N SER A 186 -20.05 -1.16 32.62
CA SER A 186 -20.76 0.12 32.72
C SER A 186 -22.26 -0.04 32.45
N ASN A 187 -22.63 -0.78 31.41
CA ASN A 187 -24.03 -1.07 31.10
C ASN A 187 -24.71 -1.89 32.20
N GLN A 188 -23.99 -2.79 32.85
CA GLN A 188 -24.52 -3.57 33.97
C GLN A 188 -24.77 -2.69 35.20
N GLU A 189 -23.87 -1.76 35.52
CA GLU A 189 -24.07 -0.78 36.58
C GLU A 189 -25.27 0.14 36.29
N ILE A 190 -25.43 0.58 35.04
CA ILE A 190 -26.59 1.38 34.60
C ILE A 190 -27.89 0.58 34.75
N LEU A 191 -27.90 -0.69 34.34
CA LEU A 191 -29.06 -1.57 34.48
C LEU A 191 -29.45 -1.77 35.95
N GLU A 192 -28.49 -2.02 36.83
CA GLU A 192 -28.75 -2.13 38.27
C GLU A 192 -29.32 -0.85 38.86
N ARG A 193 -28.78 0.30 38.46
CA ARG A 193 -29.30 1.61 38.89
C ARG A 193 -30.73 1.82 38.42
N LEU A 194 -31.00 1.57 37.13
CA LEU A 194 -32.34 1.67 36.57
C LEU A 194 -33.32 0.72 37.27
N GLN A 195 -32.90 -0.51 37.56
CA GLN A 195 -33.72 -1.45 38.33
C GLN A 195 -34.10 -0.91 39.70
N ARG A 196 -33.13 -0.36 40.45
CA ARG A 196 -33.40 0.30 41.75
C ARG A 196 -34.38 1.46 41.59
N ASP A 197 -34.19 2.31 40.57
CA ASP A 197 -35.09 3.42 40.30
C ASP A 197 -36.52 2.93 39.98
N THR A 198 -36.69 1.90 39.14
CA THR A 198 -38.01 1.27 38.91
C THR A 198 -38.63 0.74 40.20
N THR A 199 -37.86 0.06 41.06
CA THR A 199 -38.41 -0.44 42.34
C THR A 199 -38.81 0.71 43.28
N ASN A 200 -38.08 1.82 43.25
CA ASN A 200 -38.41 3.03 44.01
C ASN A 200 -39.68 3.69 43.46
N TYR A 201 -39.84 3.76 42.14
CA TYR A 201 -41.06 4.29 41.52
C TYR A 201 -42.28 3.39 41.78
N GLU A 202 -42.13 2.07 41.70
CA GLU A 202 -43.20 1.12 42.02
C GLU A 202 -43.63 1.22 43.48
N THR A 203 -42.68 1.34 44.41
CA THR A 203 -43.00 1.52 45.84
C THR A 203 -43.66 2.86 46.10
N ALA A 204 -43.18 3.95 45.50
CA ALA A 204 -43.81 5.26 45.59
C ALA A 204 -45.23 5.27 44.99
N LEU A 205 -45.46 4.60 43.85
CA LEU A 205 -46.78 4.43 43.24
C LEU A 205 -47.73 3.65 44.14
N ARG A 206 -47.28 2.55 44.75
CA ARG A 206 -48.08 1.79 45.71
C ARG A 206 -48.47 2.65 46.91
N GLN A 207 -47.53 3.43 47.46
CA GLN A 207 -47.83 4.36 48.55
C GLN A 207 -48.84 5.44 48.12
N LEU A 208 -48.65 6.05 46.95
CA LEU A 208 -49.60 7.04 46.40
C LEU A 208 -50.99 6.45 46.18
N SER A 209 -51.10 5.18 45.76
CA SER A 209 -52.38 4.50 45.54
C SER A 209 -53.19 4.28 46.82
N THR A 210 -52.54 4.28 47.99
CA THR A 210 -53.23 4.18 49.30
C THR A 210 -53.76 5.51 49.82
N TYR A 211 -53.37 6.65 49.24
CA TYR A 211 -53.93 7.95 49.61
C TYR A 211 -55.28 8.19 48.91
N PRO A 212 -56.25 8.83 49.59
CA PRO A 212 -57.49 9.24 48.94
C PRO A 212 -57.18 10.21 47.79
N GLN A 213 -57.83 10.01 46.65
CA GLN A 213 -57.65 10.86 45.48
C GLN A 213 -57.85 12.34 45.86
N PRO A 214 -56.97 13.25 45.42
CA PRO A 214 -57.10 14.66 45.73
C PRO A 214 -58.44 15.19 45.23
N ARG A 215 -59.04 16.17 45.95
CA ARG A 215 -60.40 16.70 45.70
C ARG A 215 -60.71 17.07 44.25
N ASN A 216 -59.69 17.40 43.45
CA ASN A 216 -59.82 17.81 42.05
C ASN A 216 -59.28 16.76 41.05
N TYR A 217 -59.06 15.51 41.47
CA TYR A 217 -58.45 14.46 40.63
C TYR A 217 -59.20 14.27 39.30
N LEU A 218 -60.51 14.02 39.34
CA LEU A 218 -61.31 13.80 38.14
C LEU A 218 -61.32 15.01 37.18
N ARG A 219 -61.34 16.22 37.73
CA ARG A 219 -61.26 17.45 36.94
C ARG A 219 -59.89 17.56 36.26
N ARG A 220 -58.82 17.36 37.02
CA ARG A 220 -57.45 17.45 36.50
C ARG A 220 -57.13 16.32 35.52
N ASP A 221 -57.67 15.13 35.74
CA ASP A 221 -57.57 13.99 34.82
C ASP A 221 -58.31 14.27 33.51
N SER A 222 -59.49 14.89 33.57
CA SER A 222 -60.20 15.34 32.37
C SER A 222 -59.43 16.45 31.61
N GLU A 223 -58.86 17.42 32.33
CA GLU A 223 -58.05 18.51 31.76
C GLU A 223 -56.75 17.96 31.12
N LEU A 224 -56.10 16.99 31.75
CA LEU A 224 -54.91 16.31 31.21
C LEU A 224 -55.25 15.45 29.98
N ASN A 225 -56.36 14.72 30.00
CA ASN A 225 -56.81 13.95 28.84
C ASN A 225 -57.16 14.84 27.66
N THR A 226 -57.76 16.02 27.90
CA THR A 226 -57.99 17.01 26.84
C THR A 226 -56.66 17.55 26.28
N GLN A 227 -55.70 17.87 27.14
CA GLN A 227 -54.37 18.34 26.73
C GLN A 227 -53.60 17.27 25.96
N LEU A 228 -53.68 16.00 26.36
CA LEU A 228 -53.06 14.87 25.65
C LEU A 228 -53.74 14.62 24.29
N ALA A 229 -55.05 14.78 24.20
CA ALA A 229 -55.77 14.70 22.93
C ALA A 229 -55.36 15.84 21.98
N GLU A 230 -55.21 17.07 22.48
CA GLU A 230 -54.70 18.22 21.72
C GLU A 230 -53.24 18.01 21.28
N LEU A 231 -52.39 17.46 22.15
CA LEU A 231 -51.01 17.11 21.82
C LEU A 231 -50.93 16.00 20.77
N ASN A 232 -51.72 14.94 20.89
CA ASN A 232 -51.79 13.90 19.87
C ASN A 232 -52.34 14.42 18.54
N ALA A 233 -53.32 15.33 18.56
CA ALA A 233 -53.83 15.97 17.36
C ALA A 233 -52.75 16.84 16.68
N SER A 234 -52.00 17.60 17.47
CA SER A 234 -50.90 18.42 16.95
C SER A 234 -49.71 17.59 16.45
N LEU A 235 -49.36 16.49 17.11
CA LEU A 235 -48.36 15.52 16.63
C LEU A 235 -48.80 14.87 15.32
N LYS A 236 -50.04 14.39 15.22
CA LYS A 236 -50.57 13.83 13.96
C LYS A 236 -50.57 14.86 12.83
N ALA A 237 -50.89 16.12 13.14
CA ALA A 237 -50.82 17.20 12.16
C ALA A 237 -49.37 17.52 11.75
N ALA A 238 -48.42 17.47 12.68
CA ALA A 238 -47.00 17.65 12.41
C ALA A 238 -46.43 16.49 11.57
N GLU A 239 -46.73 15.24 11.92
CA GLU A 239 -46.36 14.06 11.14
C GLU A 239 -46.97 14.09 9.74
N TYR A 240 -48.23 14.51 9.60
CA TYR A 240 -48.87 14.70 8.30
C TYR A 240 -48.17 15.78 7.47
N LYS A 241 -47.79 16.92 8.07
CA LYS A 241 -47.00 17.98 7.40
C LYS A 241 -45.61 17.51 7.00
N MET A 242 -44.91 16.76 7.86
CA MET A 242 -43.61 16.19 7.53
C MET A 242 -43.71 15.12 6.44
N ARG A 243 -44.79 14.32 6.43
CA ARG A 243 -45.07 13.37 5.36
C ARG A 243 -45.43 14.06 4.04
N GLN A 244 -46.16 15.16 4.06
CA GLN A 244 -46.36 16.00 2.87
C GLN A 244 -45.04 16.59 2.35
N GLN A 245 -44.14 17.00 3.25
CA GLN A 245 -42.79 17.45 2.88
C GLN A 245 -41.92 16.31 2.32
N SER A 246 -42.17 15.05 2.71
CA SER A 246 -41.37 13.89 2.28
C SER A 246 -41.95 13.11 1.10
N SER A 247 -43.25 13.20 0.80
CA SER A 247 -43.92 12.40 -0.24
C SER A 247 -43.94 13.03 -1.64
N GLY A 248 -43.16 14.07 -1.88
CA GLY A 248 -42.80 14.53 -3.23
C GLY A 248 -43.66 15.65 -3.79
N ASP A 249 -43.03 16.80 -4.02
CA ASP A 249 -42.99 17.48 -5.32
C ASP A 249 -41.95 18.60 -5.22
N GLU A 250 -41.19 18.81 -6.30
CA GLU A 250 -40.16 19.86 -6.40
C GLU A 250 -40.66 21.18 -5.80
N GLU A 251 -39.92 21.71 -4.82
CA GLU A 251 -40.19 23.04 -4.25
C GLU A 251 -40.12 24.07 -5.38
N THR A 252 -41.26 24.38 -5.98
CA THR A 252 -41.39 25.43 -6.99
C THR A 252 -40.82 26.73 -6.41
N PRO A 253 -40.00 27.49 -7.16
CA PRO A 253 -39.35 28.70 -6.68
C PRO A 253 -40.34 29.77 -6.17
N GLU A 254 -41.62 29.67 -6.55
CA GLU A 254 -42.72 30.49 -6.05
C GLU A 254 -43.09 30.19 -4.59
N GLN A 255 -43.04 28.92 -4.16
CA GLN A 255 -43.26 28.56 -2.76
C GLN A 255 -42.09 28.97 -1.87
N LYS A 256 -40.84 28.87 -2.36
CA LYS A 256 -39.67 29.44 -1.68
C LYS A 256 -39.75 30.95 -1.55
N ARG A 257 -40.23 31.65 -2.59
CA ARG A 257 -40.48 33.11 -2.52
C ARG A 257 -41.62 33.44 -1.55
N ALA A 258 -42.70 32.68 -1.53
CA ALA A 258 -43.79 32.87 -0.57
C ALA A 258 -43.33 32.64 0.88
N LEU A 259 -42.45 31.65 1.12
CA LEU A 259 -41.86 31.42 2.43
C LEU A 259 -40.93 32.57 2.84
N ILE A 260 -40.07 33.03 1.92
CA ILE A 260 -39.18 34.20 2.13
C ILE A 260 -40.01 35.47 2.39
N ASP A 261 -41.10 35.68 1.65
CA ASP A 261 -41.97 36.84 1.80
C ASP A 261 -42.82 36.75 3.08
N SER A 262 -43.18 35.54 3.53
CA SER A 262 -43.84 35.34 4.84
C SER A 262 -42.92 35.63 6.03
N VAL A 263 -41.62 35.40 5.87
CA VAL A 263 -40.60 35.69 6.88
C VAL A 263 -40.11 37.15 6.80
N LYS A 264 -40.14 37.78 5.62
CA LYS A 264 -39.76 39.21 5.44
C LYS A 264 -40.65 40.20 6.19
N GLY A 265 -41.86 39.81 6.58
CA GLY A 265 -42.78 40.63 7.39
C GLY A 265 -42.60 40.48 8.90
N GLU A 266 -41.95 39.40 9.35
CA GLU A 266 -41.71 39.17 10.76
C GLU A 266 -40.37 39.80 11.16
N ASN A 267 -40.45 40.97 11.79
CA ASN A 267 -39.29 41.71 12.26
C ASN A 267 -38.52 40.83 13.26
N GLU A 268 -37.33 40.39 12.89
CA GLU A 268 -36.49 39.47 13.67
C GLU A 268 -36.29 39.95 15.11
N GLN A 269 -36.21 41.27 15.30
CA GLN A 269 -36.15 41.92 16.60
C GLN A 269 -37.41 41.72 17.46
N ALA A 270 -38.60 41.71 16.85
CA ALA A 270 -39.86 41.48 17.57
C ALA A 270 -39.98 40.02 18.04
N LEU A 271 -39.51 39.07 17.24
CA LEU A 271 -39.46 37.64 17.62
C LEU A 271 -38.45 37.40 18.75
N VAL A 272 -37.27 38.03 18.70
CA VAL A 272 -36.28 37.97 19.79
C VAL A 272 -36.82 38.59 21.07
N GLN A 273 -37.52 39.73 20.98
CA GLN A 273 -38.18 40.34 22.14
C GLN A 273 -39.24 39.42 22.74
N LYS A 274 -40.07 38.79 21.89
CA LYS A 274 -41.13 37.86 22.34
C LYS A 274 -40.56 36.59 22.96
N LEU A 275 -39.43 36.07 22.44
CA LEU A 275 -38.69 34.97 23.05
C LEU A 275 -38.08 35.38 24.40
N GLY A 276 -37.57 36.60 24.50
CA GLY A 276 -37.05 37.17 25.74
C GLY A 276 -38.13 37.31 26.82
N THR A 277 -39.32 37.81 26.48
CA THR A 277 -40.44 37.92 27.43
C THR A 277 -40.96 36.55 27.87
N LEU A 278 -41.06 35.59 26.96
CA LEU A 278 -41.46 34.21 27.29
C LEU A 278 -40.44 33.50 28.18
N ARG A 279 -39.13 33.73 27.97
CA ARG A 279 -38.08 33.19 28.86
C ARG A 279 -38.13 33.80 30.26
N ARG A 280 -38.35 35.12 30.35
CA ARG A 280 -38.52 35.79 31.65
C ARG A 280 -39.76 35.27 32.39
N TYR A 281 -40.89 35.17 31.69
CA TYR A 281 -42.13 34.63 32.26
C TYR A 281 -41.97 33.17 32.73
N ARG A 282 -41.23 32.35 31.96
CA ARG A 282 -40.88 30.99 32.39
C ARG A 282 -40.02 30.98 33.65
N SER A 283 -39.01 31.84 33.74
CA SER A 283 -38.17 31.94 34.94
C SER A 283 -38.94 32.42 36.17
N GLU A 284 -39.94 33.29 35.99
CA GLU A 284 -40.82 33.75 37.06
C GLU A 284 -41.73 32.63 37.56
N LEU A 285 -42.28 31.81 36.66
CA LEU A 285 -43.07 30.63 37.02
C LEU A 285 -42.23 29.55 37.71
N GLU A 286 -41.00 29.31 37.24
CA GLU A 286 -40.07 28.37 37.86
C GLU A 286 -39.59 28.88 39.24
N GLY A 287 -39.38 30.19 39.40
CA GLY A 287 -39.03 30.82 40.68
C GLY A 287 -40.19 30.86 41.69
N GLN A 288 -41.43 31.09 41.25
CA GLN A 288 -42.61 31.02 42.12
C GLN A 288 -42.89 29.59 42.60
N ASN A 289 -42.62 28.57 41.77
CA ASN A 289 -42.73 27.18 42.19
C ASN A 289 -41.70 26.79 43.27
N GLN A 290 -40.53 27.44 43.32
CA GLN A 290 -39.54 27.22 44.38
C GLN A 290 -39.93 27.86 45.72
N ILE A 291 -40.71 28.96 45.71
CA ILE A 291 -41.18 29.61 46.93
C ILE A 291 -42.31 28.80 47.59
N ILE A 292 -43.15 28.12 46.79
CA ILE A 292 -44.23 27.25 47.28
C ILE A 292 -43.69 25.92 47.84
N LEU A 293 -42.49 25.48 47.42
CA LEU A 293 -41.85 24.25 47.91
C LEU A 293 -41.03 24.43 49.19
N ASN A 294 -40.80 25.68 49.64
CA ASN A 294 -40.02 26.01 50.84
C ASN A 294 -40.87 26.58 52.01
N HIS A 295 -42.21 26.51 51.89
CA HIS A 295 -43.18 26.78 52.96
C HIS A 295 -44.13 25.60 53.11
#